data_AF-A0A3B0MCA4-F1
#
_entry.id   AF-A0A3B0MCA4-F1
#
_cell.length_a   1.000
_cell.length_b   1.000
_cell.length_c   1.000
_cell.angle_alpha   90.00
_cell.angle_beta   90.00
_cell.angle_gamma   90.00
#
_symmetry.space_group_name_H-M   'P 1'
#
loop_
_entity.id
_entity.type
_entity.pdbx_description
1 polymer ?
#
loop_
_entity_poly.entity_id
_entity_poly.type
_entity_poly.pdbx_seq_one_letter_code
_entity_poly.pdbx_strand_id
1 'polypeptide(L)'
;MAGLAVGLTALAMPDVLGIGTSTLRFATIDGAFALGEVIVLIAAKTVLTALCIGAGFSGGAFSPSLLIGSLIGVFFWTVASAFAVVPTSGAAIYAISGMMGFASAVIGAPLTCILIVFELTRNYDVTIAAMVSVVFSNLVSHRVFGRSLFDVQLARRGIDFSLGRDRAHLAALKVVDHLQPEAVTATADDAPEHVADRLLEQGWREAFVLDGDGRLLGVFTPGAHGDIGSVGSGAVPARLIFDDATDLAEAMERLRGFVGDAVPVVSGESGKYLGAVSEADLVSAWLDESARLRREENASV
;
A
#
# COMPACT_ATOMS: atom_id res chain seq x y z
N MET A 1 26.42 0.99 -11.99
CA MET A 1 25.90 1.33 -13.34
C MET A 1 25.13 2.65 -13.35
N ALA A 2 24.10 2.83 -12.50
CA ALA A 2 23.34 4.09 -12.44
C ALA A 2 24.22 5.34 -12.18
N GLY A 3 25.20 5.27 -11.28
CA GLY A 3 26.13 6.39 -11.04
C GLY A 3 26.98 6.78 -12.26
N LEU A 4 27.35 5.83 -13.12
CA LEU A 4 28.11 6.10 -14.35
C LEU A 4 27.22 6.75 -15.42
N ALA A 5 25.96 6.29 -15.54
CA ALA A 5 24.97 6.94 -16.39
C ALA A 5 24.69 8.38 -15.94
N VAL A 6 24.50 8.61 -14.63
CA VAL A 6 24.37 9.96 -14.06
C VAL A 6 25.59 10.82 -14.35
N GLY A 7 26.80 10.28 -14.17
CA GLY A 7 28.05 10.99 -14.45
C GLY A 7 28.25 11.36 -15.92
N LEU A 8 27.85 10.48 -16.86
CA LEU A 8 27.92 10.79 -18.30
C LEU A 8 26.89 11.86 -18.69
N THR A 9 25.64 11.73 -18.20
CA THR A 9 24.61 12.75 -18.45
C THR A 9 24.99 14.10 -17.83
N ALA A 10 25.68 14.08 -16.68
CA ALA A 10 26.19 15.29 -16.02
C ALA A 10 27.15 16.09 -16.90
N LEU A 11 28.02 15.41 -17.66
CA LEU A 11 29.01 16.04 -18.53
C LEU A 11 28.38 16.64 -19.78
N ALA A 12 27.31 16.02 -20.30
CA ALA A 12 26.63 16.49 -21.50
C ALA A 12 25.59 17.58 -21.21
N MET A 13 24.85 17.45 -20.10
CA MET A 13 23.69 18.28 -19.76
C MET A 13 23.66 18.58 -18.26
N PRO A 14 24.41 19.61 -17.79
CA PRO A 14 24.46 19.94 -16.38
C PRO A 14 23.11 20.37 -15.81
N ASP A 15 22.21 20.92 -16.63
CA ASP A 15 20.87 21.39 -16.23
C ASP A 15 19.93 20.25 -15.81
N VAL A 16 20.28 19.00 -16.13
CA VAL A 16 19.53 17.81 -15.71
C VAL A 16 19.91 17.38 -14.28
N LEU A 17 21.00 17.91 -13.72
CA LEU A 17 21.52 17.51 -12.42
C LEU A 17 20.84 18.21 -11.24
N GLY A 18 20.98 17.56 -10.08
CA GLY A 18 20.51 18.09 -8.80
C GLY A 18 18.99 18.30 -8.74
N ILE A 19 18.59 19.22 -7.87
CA ILE A 19 17.18 19.59 -7.65
C ILE A 19 16.61 20.51 -8.73
N GLY A 20 17.44 20.95 -9.69
CA GLY A 20 17.01 21.75 -10.85
C GLY A 20 16.50 23.14 -10.53
N THR A 21 16.98 23.78 -9.46
CA THR A 21 16.52 25.12 -9.04
C THR A 21 16.81 26.21 -10.05
N SER A 22 17.96 26.15 -10.73
CA SER A 22 18.29 27.04 -11.86
C SER A 22 17.29 26.85 -12.98
N THR A 23 17.08 25.60 -13.41
CA THR A 23 16.18 25.23 -14.50
C THR A 23 14.72 25.62 -14.19
N LEU A 24 14.26 25.41 -12.96
CA LEU A 24 12.94 25.87 -12.47
C LEU A 24 12.81 27.39 -12.54
N ARG A 25 13.85 28.13 -12.16
CA ARG A 25 13.84 29.60 -12.24
C ARG A 25 13.84 30.09 -13.68
N PHE A 26 14.59 29.46 -14.57
CA PHE A 26 14.59 29.82 -15.98
C PHE A 26 13.28 29.43 -16.67
N ALA A 27 12.62 28.36 -16.24
CA ALA A 27 11.35 27.91 -16.82
C ALA A 27 10.22 28.93 -16.67
N THR A 28 10.29 29.85 -15.70
CA THR A 28 9.29 30.92 -15.55
C THR A 28 9.58 32.16 -16.37
N ILE A 29 10.72 32.21 -17.07
CA ILE A 29 11.14 33.34 -17.90
C ILE A 29 10.78 33.03 -19.36
N ASP A 30 10.03 33.94 -19.99
CA ASP A 30 9.62 33.82 -21.38
C ASP A 30 10.84 33.71 -22.31
N GLY A 31 10.85 32.67 -23.15
CA GLY A 31 11.91 32.45 -24.15
C GLY A 31 13.25 31.96 -23.60
N ALA A 32 13.34 31.61 -22.32
CA ALA A 32 14.59 31.13 -21.71
C ALA A 32 15.07 29.78 -22.26
N PHE A 33 14.15 28.95 -22.78
CA PHE A 33 14.46 27.65 -23.36
C PHE A 33 13.89 27.52 -24.77
N ALA A 34 14.67 26.91 -25.66
CA ALA A 34 14.17 26.51 -26.97
C ALA A 34 13.27 25.27 -26.86
N LEU A 35 12.29 25.10 -27.75
CA LEU A 35 11.35 23.96 -27.70
C LEU A 35 12.08 22.60 -27.71
N GLY A 36 13.13 22.46 -28.53
CA GLY A 36 13.93 21.24 -28.59
C GLY A 36 14.68 20.95 -27.28
N GLU A 37 15.17 21.99 -26.61
CA GLU A 37 15.87 21.87 -25.33
C GLU A 37 14.91 21.41 -24.23
N VAL A 38 13.69 21.97 -24.17
CA VAL A 38 12.65 21.55 -23.21
C VAL A 38 12.32 20.07 -23.37
N ILE A 39 12.12 19.59 -24.61
CA ILE A 39 11.82 18.17 -24.90
C ILE A 39 12.95 17.27 -24.40
N VAL A 40 14.20 17.65 -24.70
CA VAL A 40 15.38 16.88 -24.32
C VAL A 40 15.54 16.84 -22.79
N LEU A 41 15.32 17.96 -22.10
CA LEU A 41 15.38 18.04 -20.64
C LEU A 41 14.30 17.19 -19.97
N ILE A 42 13.06 17.20 -20.48
CA ILE A 42 11.98 16.35 -19.97
C ILE A 42 12.35 14.87 -20.10
N ALA A 43 12.79 14.45 -21.29
CA ALA A 43 13.15 13.06 -21.55
C ALA A 43 14.34 12.62 -20.68
N ALA A 44 15.41 13.41 -20.66
CA ALA A 44 16.61 13.12 -19.89
C ALA A 44 16.32 13.03 -18.39
N LYS A 45 15.59 14.00 -17.83
CA LYS A 45 15.25 14.01 -16.40
C LYS A 45 14.35 12.85 -16.02
N THR A 46 13.39 12.49 -16.87
CA THR A 46 12.48 11.35 -16.62
C THR A 46 13.25 10.04 -16.57
N VAL A 47 14.08 9.76 -17.58
CA VAL A 47 14.91 8.56 -17.64
C VAL A 47 15.87 8.50 -16.45
N LEU A 48 16.55 9.61 -16.16
CA LEU A 48 17.53 9.65 -15.08
C LEU A 48 16.87 9.42 -13.71
N THR A 49 15.70 10.02 -13.50
CA THR A 49 14.92 9.84 -12.26
C THR A 49 14.48 8.40 -12.09
N ALA A 50 13.95 7.78 -13.15
CA ALA A 50 13.57 6.37 -13.14
C ALA A 50 14.77 5.44 -12.84
N LEU A 51 15.94 5.71 -13.45
CA LEU A 51 17.16 4.97 -13.19
C LEU A 51 17.66 5.12 -11.75
N CYS A 52 17.64 6.34 -11.20
CA CYS A 52 18.05 6.60 -9.82
C CYS A 52 17.14 5.90 -8.81
N ILE A 53 15.81 6.03 -8.97
CA ILE A 53 14.84 5.38 -8.08
C ILE A 53 14.95 3.85 -8.21
N GLY A 54 15.03 3.34 -9.44
CA GLY A 54 15.16 1.90 -9.70
C GLY A 54 16.47 1.30 -9.17
N ALA A 55 17.55 2.08 -9.12
CA ALA A 55 18.84 1.67 -8.56
C ALA A 55 18.94 1.85 -7.04
N GLY A 56 17.88 2.30 -6.37
CA GLY A 56 17.86 2.47 -4.91
C GLY A 56 18.69 3.65 -4.40
N PHE A 57 18.93 4.67 -5.22
CA PHE A 57 19.57 5.90 -4.72
C PHE A 57 18.67 6.55 -3.66
N SER A 58 19.29 7.05 -2.59
CA SER A 58 18.61 7.83 -1.56
C SER A 58 18.23 9.21 -2.11
N GLY A 59 17.07 9.30 -2.77
CA GLY A 59 16.53 10.52 -3.34
C GLY A 59 15.03 10.41 -3.53
N GLY A 60 14.29 11.48 -3.19
CA GLY A 60 12.84 11.52 -3.34
C GLY A 60 12.40 11.83 -4.78
N ALA A 61 11.17 11.45 -5.13
CA ALA A 61 10.56 11.77 -6.42
C ALA A 61 10.00 13.21 -6.51
N PHE A 62 9.94 13.93 -5.39
CA PHE A 62 9.32 15.25 -5.29
C PHE A 62 9.98 16.30 -6.19
N SER A 63 11.26 16.60 -5.98
CA SER A 63 11.97 17.62 -6.77
C SER A 63 12.02 17.32 -8.27
N PRO A 64 12.32 16.07 -8.71
CA PRO A 64 12.22 15.72 -10.12
C PRO A 64 10.82 15.95 -10.71
N SER A 65 9.76 15.64 -9.96
CA SER A 65 8.38 15.84 -10.42
C SER A 65 8.05 17.33 -10.62
N LEU A 66 8.52 18.21 -9.74
CA LEU A 66 8.37 19.66 -9.91
C LEU A 66 9.05 20.13 -11.20
N LEU A 67 10.30 19.73 -11.42
CA LEU A 67 11.05 20.16 -12.60
C LEU A 67 10.42 19.64 -13.89
N ILE A 68 10.10 18.35 -13.96
CA ILE A 68 9.47 17.74 -15.14
C ILE A 68 8.12 18.41 -15.42
N GLY A 69 7.28 18.60 -14.40
CA GLY A 69 6.01 19.29 -14.53
C GLY A 69 6.17 20.73 -15.01
N SER A 70 7.15 21.45 -14.49
CA SER A 70 7.45 22.82 -14.90
C SER A 70 7.81 22.92 -16.38
N LEU A 71 8.71 22.03 -16.83
CA LEU A 71 9.11 21.94 -18.23
C LEU A 71 7.97 21.52 -19.15
N ILE A 72 7.09 20.62 -18.71
CA ILE A 72 5.86 20.27 -19.46
C ILE A 72 4.97 21.51 -19.60
N GLY A 73 4.83 22.30 -18.54
CA GLY A 73 4.12 23.58 -18.58
C GLY A 73 4.71 24.54 -19.61
N VAL A 74 6.04 24.73 -19.61
CA VAL A 74 6.74 25.55 -20.61
C VAL A 74 6.55 25.00 -22.02
N PHE A 75 6.64 23.68 -22.21
CA PHE A 75 6.38 23.04 -23.50
C PHE A 75 4.99 23.40 -24.02
N PHE A 76 3.96 23.26 -23.18
CA PHE A 76 2.59 23.64 -23.54
C PHE A 76 2.47 25.13 -23.84
N TRP A 77 3.12 25.98 -23.08
CA TRP A 77 3.17 27.43 -23.35
C TRP A 77 3.78 27.74 -24.72
N THR A 78 4.97 27.19 -25.01
CA THR A 78 5.69 27.46 -26.26
C THR A 78 4.90 26.97 -27.47
N VAL A 79 4.26 25.81 -27.37
CA VAL A 79 3.37 25.30 -28.42
C VAL A 79 2.12 26.19 -28.53
N ALA A 80 1.44 26.49 -27.43
CA ALA A 80 0.23 27.30 -27.45
C ALA A 80 0.49 28.71 -28.00
N SER A 81 1.57 29.36 -27.59
CA SER A 81 1.96 30.69 -28.06
C SER A 81 2.32 30.73 -29.54
N ALA A 82 2.83 29.63 -30.12
CA ALA A 82 3.08 29.52 -31.55
C ALA A 82 1.79 29.49 -32.40
N PHE A 83 0.67 29.02 -31.82
CA PHE A 83 -0.63 28.91 -32.50
C PHE A 83 -1.67 29.92 -32.01
N ALA A 84 -1.37 30.72 -30.99
CA ALA A 84 -2.35 31.59 -30.36
C ALA A 84 -2.66 32.84 -31.19
N VAL A 85 -3.96 33.07 -31.42
CA VAL A 85 -4.52 34.31 -32.00
C VAL A 85 -4.79 35.36 -30.90
N VAL A 86 -4.67 34.98 -29.62
CA VAL A 86 -5.05 35.77 -28.43
C VAL A 86 -3.85 35.87 -27.47
N PRO A 87 -3.68 36.97 -26.71
CA PRO A 87 -2.62 37.10 -25.72
C PRO A 87 -2.64 35.97 -24.70
N THR A 88 -1.46 35.41 -24.46
CA THR A 88 -1.26 34.26 -23.61
C THR A 88 -0.74 34.72 -22.23
N SER A 89 -1.03 34.00 -21.14
CA SER A 89 -0.81 34.43 -19.73
C SER A 89 0.64 34.41 -19.20
N GLY A 90 1.65 34.42 -20.07
CA GLY A 90 3.08 34.25 -19.76
C GLY A 90 3.52 32.80 -19.45
N ALA A 91 4.80 32.48 -19.68
CA ALA A 91 5.35 31.15 -19.42
C ALA A 91 5.24 30.75 -17.94
N ALA A 92 5.37 31.71 -17.03
CA ALA A 92 5.32 31.48 -15.58
C ALA A 92 4.04 30.76 -15.12
N ILE A 93 2.86 31.18 -15.59
CA ILE A 93 1.59 30.58 -15.18
C ILE A 93 1.49 29.13 -15.65
N TYR A 94 1.92 28.85 -16.88
CA TYR A 94 1.92 27.50 -17.44
C TYR A 94 2.95 26.60 -16.77
N ALA A 95 4.16 27.11 -16.55
CA ALA A 95 5.22 26.42 -15.84
C ALA A 95 4.79 26.04 -14.42
N ILE A 96 4.20 26.97 -13.67
CA ILE A 96 3.74 26.71 -12.29
C ILE A 96 2.55 25.74 -12.29
N SER A 97 1.60 25.89 -13.22
CA SER A 97 0.45 25.00 -13.32
C SER A 97 0.88 23.57 -13.65
N GLY A 98 1.78 23.39 -14.64
CA GLY A 98 2.34 22.08 -14.98
C GLY A 98 3.17 21.49 -13.84
N MET A 99 3.96 22.31 -13.14
CA MET A 99 4.75 21.91 -11.97
C MET A 99 3.85 21.30 -10.89
N MET A 100 2.78 22.00 -10.51
CA MET A 100 1.87 21.54 -9.45
C MET A 100 1.00 20.38 -9.91
N GLY A 101 0.47 20.43 -11.13
CA GLY A 101 -0.37 19.37 -11.68
C GLY A 101 0.37 18.04 -11.76
N PHE A 102 1.60 18.04 -12.26
CA PHE A 102 2.41 16.83 -12.37
C PHE A 102 2.88 16.32 -11.00
N ALA A 103 3.45 17.19 -10.16
CA ALA A 103 3.91 16.79 -8.84
C ALA A 103 2.78 16.23 -7.98
N SER A 104 1.61 16.87 -8.03
CA SER A 104 0.45 16.41 -7.29
C SER A 104 0.01 15.00 -7.69
N ALA A 105 -0.06 14.70 -8.99
CA ALA A 105 -0.43 13.38 -9.48
C ALA A 105 0.61 12.30 -9.15
N VAL A 106 1.90 12.65 -9.15
CA VAL A 106 2.98 11.73 -8.76
C VAL A 106 2.91 11.41 -7.27
N ILE A 107 2.69 12.42 -6.43
CA ILE A 107 2.72 12.30 -4.96
C ILE A 107 1.40 11.75 -4.41
N GLY A 108 0.27 12.08 -5.05
CA GLY A 108 -1.07 11.81 -4.52
C GLY A 108 -1.55 12.85 -3.50
N ALA A 109 -0.98 14.07 -3.49
CA ALA A 109 -1.27 15.11 -2.48
C ALA A 109 -1.81 16.41 -3.10
N PRO A 110 -3.07 16.44 -3.58
CA PRO A 110 -3.66 17.60 -4.26
C PRO A 110 -3.77 18.84 -3.39
N LEU A 111 -4.32 18.72 -2.18
CA LEU A 111 -4.49 19.87 -1.27
C LEU A 111 -3.14 20.48 -0.88
N THR A 112 -2.16 19.63 -0.54
CA THR A 112 -0.81 20.09 -0.19
C THR A 112 -0.15 20.84 -1.36
N CYS A 113 -0.27 20.34 -2.60
CA CYS A 113 0.30 21.03 -3.75
C CYS A 113 -0.35 22.40 -3.99
N ILE A 114 -1.67 22.50 -3.81
CA ILE A 114 -2.41 23.77 -3.91
C ILE A 114 -1.93 24.77 -2.85
N LEU A 115 -1.72 24.31 -1.62
CA LEU A 115 -1.22 25.16 -0.54
C LEU A 115 0.22 25.60 -0.79
N ILE A 116 1.10 24.70 -1.26
CA ILE A 116 2.49 25.02 -1.59
C ILE A 116 2.56 26.11 -2.66
N VAL A 117 1.79 25.99 -3.74
CA VAL A 117 1.82 27.04 -4.78
C VAL A 117 1.29 28.36 -4.28
N PHE A 118 0.23 28.35 -3.47
CA PHE A 118 -0.28 29.56 -2.86
C PHE A 118 0.75 30.23 -1.96
N GLU A 119 1.45 29.47 -1.13
CA GLU A 119 2.45 30.00 -0.21
C GLU A 119 3.69 30.54 -0.94
N LEU A 120 4.17 29.82 -1.97
CA LEU A 120 5.34 30.21 -2.75
C LEU A 120 5.08 31.42 -3.65
N THR A 121 3.89 31.53 -4.21
CA THR A 121 3.55 32.60 -5.16
C THR A 121 2.89 33.80 -4.49
N ARG A 122 2.16 33.57 -3.39
CA ARG A 122 1.25 34.53 -2.73
C ARG A 122 0.34 35.26 -3.73
N ASN A 123 -0.02 34.58 -4.82
CA ASN A 123 -0.80 35.14 -5.91
C ASN A 123 -2.01 34.23 -6.18
N TYR A 124 -3.21 34.81 -6.00
CA TYR A 124 -4.46 34.08 -6.18
C TYR A 124 -4.68 33.62 -7.63
N ASP A 125 -4.33 34.43 -8.62
CA ASP A 125 -4.54 34.09 -10.03
C ASP A 125 -3.72 32.87 -10.45
N VAL A 126 -2.44 32.85 -10.06
CA VAL A 126 -1.54 31.71 -10.31
C VAL A 126 -2.01 30.48 -9.56
N THR A 127 -2.46 30.65 -8.32
CA THR A 127 -2.97 29.56 -7.48
C THR A 127 -4.21 28.94 -8.10
N ILE A 128 -5.17 29.75 -8.56
CA ILE A 128 -6.41 29.26 -9.19
C ILE A 128 -6.08 28.49 -10.47
N ALA A 129 -5.17 29.01 -11.31
CA ALA A 129 -4.73 28.30 -12.52
C ALA A 129 -4.09 26.94 -12.19
N ALA A 130 -3.20 26.92 -11.19
CA ALA A 130 -2.56 25.69 -10.73
C ALA A 130 -3.56 24.70 -10.10
N MET A 131 -4.56 25.19 -9.35
CA MET A 131 -5.62 24.37 -8.76
C MET A 131 -6.39 23.59 -9.82
N VAL A 132 -6.78 24.26 -10.91
CA VAL A 132 -7.47 23.60 -12.03
C VAL A 132 -6.59 22.49 -12.61
N SER A 133 -5.31 22.79 -12.87
CA SER A 133 -4.36 21.78 -13.37
C SER A 133 -4.19 20.60 -12.41
N VAL A 134 -4.08 20.85 -11.10
CA VAL A 134 -3.98 19.83 -10.05
C VAL A 134 -5.21 18.92 -10.05
N VAL A 135 -6.41 19.48 -10.05
CA VAL A 135 -7.66 18.69 -10.01
C VAL A 135 -7.77 17.79 -11.24
N PHE A 136 -7.58 18.34 -12.45
CA PHE A 136 -7.68 17.55 -13.68
C PHE A 136 -6.57 16.51 -13.79
N SER A 137 -5.33 16.86 -13.44
CA SER A 137 -4.19 15.93 -13.45
C SER A 137 -4.43 14.74 -12.51
N ASN A 138 -4.90 14.99 -11.28
CA ASN A 138 -5.23 13.92 -10.34
C ASN A 138 -6.41 13.08 -10.81
N LEU A 139 -7.46 13.69 -11.34
CA LEU A 139 -8.62 12.95 -11.85
C LEU A 139 -8.22 11.99 -12.98
N VAL A 140 -7.43 12.48 -13.94
CA VAL A 140 -6.93 11.67 -15.06
C VAL A 140 -5.99 10.59 -14.55
N SER A 141 -5.03 10.95 -13.69
CA SER A 141 -4.08 10.00 -13.11
C SER A 141 -4.79 8.88 -12.35
N HIS A 142 -5.76 9.23 -11.50
CA HIS A 142 -6.56 8.26 -10.76
C HIS A 142 -7.38 7.37 -11.69
N ARG A 143 -7.93 7.90 -12.79
CA ARG A 143 -8.72 7.09 -13.74
C ARG A 143 -7.85 6.13 -14.58
N VAL A 144 -6.62 6.54 -14.91
CA VAL A 144 -5.72 5.76 -15.77
C VAL A 144 -4.86 4.78 -14.99
N PHE A 145 -4.33 5.19 -13.84
CA PHE A 145 -3.36 4.42 -13.06
C PHE A 145 -3.90 3.92 -11.71
N GLY A 146 -4.98 4.52 -11.19
CA GLY A 146 -5.63 4.12 -9.92
C GLY A 146 -4.84 4.40 -8.64
N ARG A 147 -3.52 4.65 -8.74
CA ARG A 147 -2.61 4.78 -7.60
C ARG A 147 -1.54 5.85 -7.88
N SER A 148 -1.12 6.58 -6.85
CA SER A 148 0.05 7.47 -6.93
C SER A 148 1.36 6.67 -6.94
N LEU A 149 2.48 7.33 -7.22
CA LEU A 149 3.79 6.65 -7.17
C LEU A 149 4.09 6.11 -5.76
N PHE A 150 3.70 6.85 -4.71
CA PHE A 150 3.90 6.45 -3.32
C PHE A 150 3.02 5.24 -2.96
N ASP A 151 1.76 5.22 -3.42
CA ASP A 151 0.87 4.07 -3.21
C ASP A 151 1.44 2.81 -3.87
N VAL A 152 2.01 2.93 -5.07
CA VAL A 152 2.67 1.79 -5.75
C VAL A 152 3.89 1.31 -4.97
N GLN A 153 4.68 2.22 -4.40
CA GLN A 153 5.84 1.87 -3.57
C GLN A 153 5.43 1.17 -2.27
N LEU A 154 4.36 1.63 -1.64
CA LEU A 154 3.80 1.04 -0.41
C LEU A 154 3.20 -0.34 -0.69
N ALA A 155 2.41 -0.48 -1.76
CA ALA A 155 1.83 -1.76 -2.16
C ALA A 155 2.91 -2.82 -2.44
N ARG A 156 4.03 -2.43 -3.05
CA ARG A 156 5.20 -3.33 -3.26
C ARG A 156 5.87 -3.78 -1.96
N ARG A 157 5.64 -3.09 -0.85
CA ARG A 157 6.10 -3.47 0.50
C ARG A 157 5.03 -4.22 1.30
N GLY A 158 3.92 -4.60 0.67
CA GLY A 158 2.80 -5.27 1.32
C GLY A 158 1.85 -4.33 2.07
N ILE A 159 2.00 -3.01 1.91
CA ILE A 159 1.14 -2.02 2.58
C ILE A 159 0.17 -1.45 1.54
N ASP A 160 -1.08 -1.92 1.53
CA ASP A 160 -2.09 -1.47 0.58
C ASP A 160 -3.11 -0.50 1.23
N PHE A 161 -2.99 0.79 0.91
CA PHE A 161 -3.90 1.84 1.39
C PHE A 161 -5.21 1.95 0.59
N SER A 162 -5.38 1.21 -0.51
CA SER A 162 -6.59 1.31 -1.36
C SER A 162 -7.87 0.86 -0.66
N LEU A 163 -7.73 0.17 0.48
CA LEU A 163 -8.81 -0.31 1.32
C LEU A 163 -9.09 0.60 2.55
N GLY A 164 -8.41 1.74 2.64
CA GLY A 164 -8.44 2.64 3.79
C GLY A 164 -7.26 2.42 4.74
N ARG A 165 -6.86 3.50 5.44
CA ARG A 165 -5.75 3.49 6.42
C ARG A 165 -5.93 2.40 7.49
N ASP A 166 -7.18 2.19 7.91
CA ASP A 166 -7.52 1.19 8.92
C ASP A 166 -7.25 -0.24 8.44
N ARG A 167 -7.62 -0.56 7.20
CA ARG A 167 -7.44 -1.91 6.65
C ARG A 167 -5.97 -2.22 6.35
N ALA A 168 -5.18 -1.21 5.96
CA ALA A 168 -3.72 -1.37 5.79
C ALA A 168 -3.01 -1.69 7.11
N HIS A 169 -3.48 -1.10 8.21
CA HIS A 169 -2.93 -1.33 9.54
C HIS A 169 -3.35 -2.70 10.10
N LEU A 170 -4.59 -3.11 9.86
CA LEU A 170 -5.10 -4.43 10.24
C LEU A 170 -4.46 -5.57 9.42
N ALA A 171 -4.09 -5.32 8.16
CA ALA A 171 -3.33 -6.26 7.34
C ALA A 171 -1.86 -6.45 7.80
N ALA A 172 -1.35 -5.58 8.67
CA ALA A 172 -0.03 -5.73 9.26
C ALA A 172 -0.01 -6.69 10.47
N LEU A 173 -1.17 -6.97 11.07
CA LEU A 173 -1.31 -7.91 12.19
C LEU A 173 -1.49 -9.33 11.66
N LYS A 174 -0.73 -10.28 12.21
CA LYS A 174 -0.81 -11.67 11.79
C LYS A 174 -1.71 -12.47 12.73
N VAL A 175 -2.39 -13.47 12.17
CA VAL A 175 -3.22 -14.39 12.97
C VAL A 175 -2.38 -15.14 14.00
N VAL A 176 -1.10 -15.41 13.70
CA VAL A 176 -0.18 -16.10 14.61
C VAL A 176 0.10 -15.33 15.90
N ASP A 177 -0.13 -14.02 15.93
CA ASP A 177 0.02 -13.20 17.14
C ASP A 177 -1.15 -13.41 18.13
N HIS A 178 -2.20 -14.10 17.69
CA HIS A 178 -3.44 -14.35 18.44
C HIS A 178 -3.70 -15.85 18.65
N LEU A 179 -2.68 -16.70 18.57
CA LEU A 179 -2.83 -18.14 18.83
C LEU A 179 -3.24 -18.40 20.27
N GLN A 180 -4.14 -19.37 20.45
CA GLN A 180 -4.52 -19.94 21.73
C GLN A 180 -3.76 -21.26 21.94
N PRO A 181 -2.62 -21.24 22.66
CA PRO A 181 -1.84 -22.45 22.91
C PRO A 181 -2.59 -23.48 23.76
N GLU A 182 -3.65 -23.07 24.46
CA GLU A 182 -4.54 -23.94 25.26
C GLU A 182 -5.56 -24.72 24.42
N ALA A 183 -5.57 -24.54 23.09
CA ALA A 183 -6.45 -25.30 22.21
C ALA A 183 -6.20 -26.81 22.34
N VAL A 184 -7.26 -27.57 22.60
CA VAL A 184 -7.17 -29.02 22.83
C VAL A 184 -6.72 -29.73 21.56
N THR A 185 -5.63 -30.48 21.67
CA THR A 185 -5.13 -31.37 20.61
C THR A 185 -5.29 -32.84 21.00
N ALA A 186 -5.50 -33.69 19.99
CA ALA A 186 -5.64 -35.14 20.13
C ALA A 186 -4.87 -35.86 19.01
N THR A 187 -4.56 -37.13 19.22
CA THR A 187 -4.01 -38.03 18.19
C THR A 187 -5.10 -38.93 17.63
N ALA A 188 -4.85 -39.53 16.46
CA ALA A 188 -5.81 -40.43 15.83
C ALA A 188 -6.16 -41.65 16.70
N ASP A 189 -5.23 -42.09 17.55
CA ASP A 189 -5.36 -43.27 18.41
C ASP A 189 -6.00 -42.96 19.78
N ASP A 190 -6.27 -41.69 20.10
CA ASP A 190 -6.86 -41.32 21.37
C ASP A 190 -8.28 -41.86 21.52
N ALA A 191 -8.62 -42.23 22.75
CA ALA A 191 -9.97 -42.64 23.13
C ALA A 191 -10.91 -41.42 23.11
N PRO A 192 -12.06 -41.47 22.40
CA PRO A 192 -12.98 -40.35 22.29
C PRO A 192 -13.47 -39.81 23.64
N GLU A 193 -13.71 -40.68 24.61
CA GLU A 193 -14.15 -40.32 25.97
C GLU A 193 -13.10 -39.46 26.69
N HIS A 194 -11.83 -39.84 26.59
CA HIS A 194 -10.74 -39.10 27.24
C HIS A 194 -10.56 -37.70 26.65
N VAL A 195 -10.73 -37.57 25.32
CA VAL A 195 -10.69 -36.26 24.66
C VAL A 195 -11.93 -35.43 25.00
N ALA A 196 -13.10 -36.04 25.13
CA ALA A 196 -14.31 -35.36 25.57
C ALA A 196 -14.19 -34.79 26.98
N ASP A 197 -13.59 -35.54 27.91
CA ASP A 197 -13.33 -35.05 29.28
C ASP A 197 -12.37 -33.84 29.27
N ARG A 198 -11.27 -33.91 28.51
CA ARG A 198 -10.33 -32.79 28.35
C ARG A 198 -10.98 -31.55 27.75
N LEU A 199 -11.86 -31.73 26.76
CA LEU A 199 -12.63 -30.66 26.14
C LEU A 199 -13.54 -29.97 27.16
N LEU A 200 -14.25 -30.75 27.98
CA LEU A 200 -15.10 -30.22 29.05
C LEU A 200 -14.31 -29.47 30.12
N GLU A 201 -13.18 -30.02 30.57
CA GLU A 201 -12.32 -29.40 31.58
C GLU A 201 -11.73 -28.06 31.12
N GLN A 202 -11.34 -27.97 29.84
CA GLN A 202 -10.71 -26.79 29.27
C GLN A 202 -11.71 -25.82 28.62
N GLY A 203 -13.00 -26.17 28.59
CA GLY A 203 -14.07 -25.31 28.06
C GLY A 203 -14.12 -25.23 26.52
N TRP A 204 -13.54 -26.21 25.83
CA TRP A 204 -13.52 -26.30 24.37
C TRP A 204 -14.60 -27.28 23.87
N ARG A 205 -15.13 -27.08 22.66
CA ARG A 205 -16.09 -28.03 22.05
C ARG A 205 -15.49 -28.91 20.98
N GLU A 206 -14.32 -28.55 20.48
CA GLU A 206 -13.65 -29.28 19.41
C GLU A 206 -12.16 -29.43 19.69
N ALA A 207 -11.62 -30.58 19.29
CA ALA A 207 -10.20 -30.91 19.40
C ALA A 207 -9.57 -30.97 18.00
N PHE A 208 -8.33 -30.50 17.90
CA PHE A 208 -7.54 -30.58 16.66
C PHE A 208 -6.76 -31.89 16.65
N VAL A 209 -7.08 -32.75 15.68
CA VAL A 209 -6.49 -34.09 15.56
C VAL A 209 -5.21 -33.99 14.75
N LEU A 210 -4.11 -34.48 15.33
CA LEU A 210 -2.76 -34.40 14.76
C LEU A 210 -2.22 -35.79 14.40
N ASP A 211 -1.36 -35.84 13.39
CA ASP A 211 -0.55 -37.02 13.08
C ASP A 211 0.70 -37.12 13.98
N GLY A 212 1.46 -38.21 13.83
CA GLY A 212 2.70 -38.43 14.58
C GLY A 212 3.81 -37.41 14.29
N ASP A 213 3.71 -36.64 13.21
CA ASP A 213 4.65 -35.58 12.82
C ASP A 213 4.18 -34.18 13.25
N GLY A 214 3.00 -34.08 13.89
CA GLY A 214 2.39 -32.84 14.37
C GLY A 214 1.62 -32.06 13.30
N ARG A 215 1.18 -32.71 12.21
CA ARG A 215 0.36 -32.10 11.16
C ARG A 215 -1.12 -32.30 11.44
N LEU A 216 -1.93 -31.34 11.03
CA LEU A 216 -3.38 -31.38 11.22
C LEU A 216 -4.03 -32.43 10.30
N LEU A 217 -4.68 -33.43 10.90
CA LEU A 217 -5.50 -34.43 10.21
C LEU A 217 -6.96 -34.00 10.09
N GLY A 218 -7.48 -33.30 11.10
CA GLY A 218 -8.87 -32.85 11.12
C GLY A 218 -9.30 -32.28 12.46
N VAL A 219 -10.61 -32.10 12.60
CA VAL A 219 -11.27 -31.59 13.79
C VAL A 219 -12.22 -32.66 14.32
N PHE A 220 -12.18 -32.88 15.62
CA PHE A 220 -13.02 -33.83 16.33
C PHE A 220 -13.99 -33.09 17.26
N THR A 221 -15.28 -33.38 17.10
CA THR A 221 -16.35 -32.83 17.96
C THR A 221 -17.06 -33.99 18.68
N PRO A 222 -17.04 -34.05 20.02
CA PRO A 222 -17.74 -35.09 20.77
C PRO A 222 -19.25 -35.11 20.46
N GLY A 223 -19.82 -36.31 20.29
CA GLY A 223 -21.25 -36.49 20.03
C GLY A 223 -21.74 -36.13 18.63
N ALA A 224 -20.86 -35.61 17.75
CA ALA A 224 -21.22 -35.35 16.34
C ALA A 224 -21.36 -36.64 15.52
N HIS A 225 -20.67 -37.70 15.93
CA HIS A 225 -20.71 -39.02 15.32
C HIS A 225 -21.22 -40.04 16.35
N GLY A 226 -21.78 -41.15 15.88
CA GLY A 226 -22.24 -42.25 16.75
C GLY A 226 -21.10 -42.95 17.48
N ASP A 227 -21.29 -44.23 17.81
CA ASP A 227 -20.25 -45.01 18.51
C ASP A 227 -19.01 -45.15 17.61
N ILE A 228 -17.93 -44.44 17.99
CA ILE A 228 -16.66 -44.35 17.25
C ILE A 228 -15.57 -45.00 18.10
N GLY A 229 -14.77 -45.90 17.49
CA GLY A 229 -13.73 -46.63 18.22
C GLY A 229 -12.48 -45.80 18.54
N SER A 230 -12.24 -44.72 17.80
CA SER A 230 -11.09 -43.83 17.96
C SER A 230 -11.39 -42.42 17.48
N VAL A 231 -10.67 -41.43 18.00
CA VAL A 231 -10.79 -40.03 17.56
C VAL A 231 -10.51 -39.87 16.06
N GLY A 232 -9.52 -40.60 15.53
CA GLY A 232 -9.21 -40.55 14.10
C GLY A 232 -10.38 -40.97 13.19
N SER A 233 -11.20 -41.92 13.63
CA SER A 233 -12.38 -42.37 12.87
C SER A 233 -13.54 -41.37 12.87
N GLY A 234 -13.58 -40.47 13.87
CA GLY A 234 -14.57 -39.39 13.98
C GLY A 234 -14.07 -38.02 13.54
N ALA A 235 -12.80 -37.92 13.12
CA ALA A 235 -12.19 -36.65 12.70
C ALA A 235 -12.69 -36.24 11.31
N VAL A 236 -13.11 -34.99 11.17
CA VAL A 236 -13.57 -34.41 9.92
C VAL A 236 -12.56 -33.38 9.44
N PRO A 237 -12.30 -33.24 8.12
CA PRO A 237 -11.42 -32.19 7.62
C PRO A 237 -11.84 -30.80 8.12
N ALA A 238 -10.86 -30.00 8.56
CA ALA A 238 -11.11 -28.63 8.98
C ALA A 238 -11.70 -27.82 7.82
N ARG A 239 -12.81 -27.12 8.07
CA ARG A 239 -13.53 -26.35 7.05
C ARG A 239 -12.78 -25.10 6.60
N LEU A 240 -11.97 -24.55 7.51
CA LEU A 240 -11.12 -23.39 7.28
C LEU A 240 -9.80 -23.67 7.99
N ILE A 241 -8.70 -23.26 7.38
CA ILE A 241 -7.35 -23.37 7.93
C ILE A 241 -6.64 -22.05 7.59
N PHE A 242 -5.97 -21.46 8.57
CA PHE A 242 -5.08 -20.32 8.34
C PHE A 242 -3.63 -20.78 8.29
N ASP A 243 -2.79 -19.98 7.66
CA ASP A 243 -1.34 -20.16 7.68
C ASP A 243 -0.64 -19.04 8.46
N ASP A 244 0.67 -19.20 8.65
CA ASP A 244 1.54 -18.21 9.29
C ASP A 244 1.67 -16.88 8.52
N ALA A 245 1.29 -16.86 7.24
CA ALA A 245 1.24 -15.66 6.43
C ALA A 245 -0.10 -14.93 6.50
N THR A 246 -1.15 -15.56 7.02
CA THR A 246 -2.52 -15.01 7.05
C THR A 246 -2.57 -13.79 7.98
N ASP A 247 -3.05 -12.66 7.46
CA ASP A 247 -3.28 -11.45 8.25
C ASP A 247 -4.70 -11.37 8.81
N LEU A 248 -4.90 -10.49 9.80
CA LEU A 248 -6.17 -10.34 10.51
C LEU A 248 -7.30 -9.89 9.58
N ALA A 249 -7.02 -9.07 8.57
CA ALA A 249 -8.03 -8.59 7.62
C ALA A 249 -8.52 -9.71 6.70
N GLU A 250 -7.59 -10.55 6.20
CA GLU A 250 -7.89 -11.74 5.44
C GLU A 250 -8.65 -12.78 6.28
N ALA A 251 -8.23 -13.00 7.53
CA ALA A 251 -8.91 -13.90 8.45
C ALA A 251 -10.38 -13.51 8.67
N MET A 252 -10.63 -12.22 8.92
CA MET A 252 -11.99 -11.69 9.08
C MET A 252 -12.85 -11.82 7.82
N GLU A 253 -12.25 -11.77 6.63
CA GLU A 253 -12.96 -11.97 5.36
C GLU A 253 -13.32 -13.44 5.13
N ARG A 254 -12.39 -14.36 5.44
CA ARG A 254 -12.59 -15.81 5.33
C ARG A 254 -13.50 -16.38 6.42
N LEU A 255 -13.58 -15.73 7.59
CA LEU A 255 -14.51 -16.08 8.67
C LEU A 255 -15.98 -15.83 8.32
N ARG A 256 -16.29 -15.07 7.26
CA ARG A 256 -17.67 -14.76 6.89
C ARG A 256 -18.45 -16.04 6.55
N GLY A 257 -19.35 -16.43 7.44
CA GLY A 257 -20.15 -17.65 7.29
C GLY A 257 -19.42 -18.93 7.72
N PHE A 258 -18.27 -18.80 8.37
CA PHE A 258 -17.66 -19.90 9.10
C PHE A 258 -18.59 -20.32 10.26
N VAL A 259 -18.66 -21.62 10.50
CA VAL A 259 -19.43 -22.21 11.61
C VAL A 259 -18.51 -23.22 12.27
N GLY A 260 -17.99 -22.84 13.43
CA GLY A 260 -17.05 -23.58 14.28
C GLY A 260 -16.66 -22.70 15.47
N ASP A 261 -15.94 -23.26 16.45
CA ASP A 261 -15.52 -22.49 17.64
C ASP A 261 -14.14 -21.85 17.41
N ALA A 262 -13.25 -22.54 16.69
CA ALA A 262 -11.92 -22.05 16.35
C ALA A 262 -11.40 -22.56 15.00
N VAL A 263 -10.45 -21.81 14.44
CA VAL A 263 -9.78 -22.10 13.18
C VAL A 263 -8.34 -22.54 13.48
N PRO A 264 -7.90 -23.72 13.01
CA PRO A 264 -6.52 -24.15 13.17
C PRO A 264 -5.59 -23.33 12.28
N VAL A 265 -4.41 -23.08 12.80
CA VAL A 265 -3.33 -22.37 12.11
C VAL A 265 -2.17 -23.34 11.88
N VAL A 266 -1.68 -23.41 10.66
CA VAL A 266 -0.57 -24.30 10.27
C VAL A 266 0.58 -23.50 9.69
N SER A 267 1.80 -24.03 9.78
CA SER A 267 2.96 -23.43 9.10
C SER A 267 2.88 -23.70 7.60
N GLY A 268 2.96 -22.65 6.78
CA GLY A 268 2.92 -22.79 5.32
C GLY A 268 4.08 -23.60 4.74
N GLU A 269 5.25 -23.59 5.39
CA GLU A 269 6.43 -24.35 4.95
C GLU A 269 6.40 -25.83 5.38
N SER A 270 6.06 -26.09 6.65
CA SER A 270 6.20 -27.43 7.25
C SER A 270 4.90 -28.23 7.30
N GLY A 271 3.75 -27.56 7.16
CA GLY A 271 2.42 -28.13 7.35
C GLY A 271 2.10 -28.51 8.80
N LYS A 272 2.95 -28.11 9.75
CA LYS A 272 2.76 -28.40 11.17
C LYS A 272 1.70 -27.50 11.78
N TYR A 273 0.92 -28.05 12.69
CA TYR A 273 -0.03 -27.27 13.50
C TYR A 273 0.73 -26.33 14.44
N LEU A 274 0.36 -25.05 14.41
CA LEU A 274 0.95 -23.99 15.24
C LEU A 274 0.06 -23.64 16.44
N GLY A 275 -1.25 -23.84 16.30
CA GLY A 275 -2.24 -23.50 17.30
C GLY A 275 -3.61 -23.30 16.66
N ALA A 276 -4.58 -22.81 17.43
CA ALA A 276 -5.87 -22.42 16.90
C ALA A 276 -6.21 -21.01 17.36
N VAL A 277 -7.16 -20.40 16.66
CA VAL A 277 -7.66 -19.07 16.99
C VAL A 277 -9.19 -19.07 16.97
N SER A 278 -9.82 -18.54 18.02
CA SER A 278 -11.28 -18.44 18.06
C SER A 278 -11.78 -17.25 17.22
N GLU A 279 -13.02 -17.36 16.73
CA GLU A 279 -13.69 -16.22 16.09
C GLU A 279 -13.79 -15.02 17.06
N ALA A 280 -14.10 -15.29 18.33
CA ALA A 280 -14.24 -14.26 19.35
C ALA A 280 -12.96 -13.45 19.56
N ASP A 281 -11.79 -14.09 19.53
CA ASP A 281 -10.50 -13.43 19.72
C ASP A 281 -10.12 -12.63 18.49
N LEU A 282 -10.35 -13.14 17.28
CA LEU A 282 -10.12 -12.38 16.04
C LEU A 282 -11.03 -11.15 15.95
N VAL A 283 -12.32 -11.30 16.31
CA VAL A 283 -13.26 -10.18 16.36
C VAL A 283 -12.85 -9.17 17.43
N SER A 284 -12.42 -9.63 18.62
CA SER A 284 -11.99 -8.74 19.70
C SER A 284 -10.71 -7.98 19.32
N ALA A 285 -9.71 -8.68 18.78
CA ALA A 285 -8.49 -8.07 18.26
C ALA A 285 -8.78 -7.03 17.18
N TRP A 286 -9.70 -7.34 16.24
CA TRP A 286 -10.15 -6.40 15.22
C TRP A 286 -10.81 -5.15 15.82
N LEU A 287 -11.68 -5.32 16.81
CA LEU A 287 -12.38 -4.22 17.48
C LEU A 287 -11.42 -3.34 18.30
N ASP A 288 -10.51 -3.94 19.06
CA ASP A 288 -9.52 -3.22 19.87
C ASP A 288 -8.60 -2.37 18.99
N GLU A 289 -8.15 -2.93 17.87
CA GLU A 289 -7.28 -2.24 16.94
C GLU A 289 -8.01 -1.13 16.19
N SER A 290 -9.24 -1.39 15.75
CA SER A 290 -10.12 -0.36 15.16
C SER A 290 -10.39 0.79 16.14
N ALA A 291 -10.57 0.49 17.43
CA ALA A 291 -10.78 1.49 18.47
C ALA A 291 -9.49 2.28 18.77
N ARG A 292 -8.32 1.64 18.72
CA ARG A 292 -7.02 2.29 18.87
C ARG A 292 -6.79 3.33 17.76
N LEU A 293 -7.02 2.94 16.51
CA LEU A 293 -6.88 3.84 15.35
C LEU A 293 -7.78 5.07 15.47
N ARG A 294 -9.06 4.89 15.82
CA ARG A 294 -9.99 6.01 16.04
C ARG A 294 -9.54 6.96 17.15
N ARG A 295 -8.88 6.46 18.19
CA ARG A 295 -8.32 7.31 19.27
C ARG A 295 -7.13 8.12 18.78
N GLU A 296 -6.25 7.54 17.97
CA GLU A 296 -5.11 8.24 17.38
C GLU A 296 -5.56 9.35 16.41
N GLU A 297 -6.59 9.09 15.60
CA GLU A 297 -7.18 10.11 14.72
C GLU A 297 -7.76 11.28 15.52
N ASN A 298 -8.53 11.01 16.57
CA ASN A 298 -9.16 12.04 17.40
C ASN A 298 -8.17 12.77 18.32
N ALA A 299 -7.01 12.19 18.63
CA ALA A 299 -5.95 12.83 19.41
C ALA A 299 -5.10 13.83 18.59
N SER A 300 -5.26 13.83 17.26
CA SER A 300 -4.56 14.73 16.34
C SER A 300 -5.34 16.01 15.98
N VAL A 301 -6.49 16.25 16.64
CA VAL A 301 -7.36 17.42 16.48
C VAL A 301 -7.23 18.38 17.66
#